data_AF-A0A1S2L791-F1
#
_entry.id   AF-A0A1S2L791-F1
#
_cell.length_a   1.000
_cell.length_b   1.000
_cell.length_c   1.000
_cell.angle_alpha   90.00
_cell.angle_beta   90.00
_cell.angle_gamma   90.00
#
_symmetry.space_group_name_H-M   'P 1'
#
loop_
_entity.id
_entity.type
_entity.pdbx_description
1 polymer ?
#
loop_
_entity_poly.entity_id
_entity_poly.type
_entity_poly.pdbx_seq_one_letter_code
_entity_poly.pdbx_strand_id
1 'polypeptide(L)'
;MEISKEILEELVNCYDDNQMDHEYFLNIETKDIAFVSSYIDRNEYDELMEKVEEGFGEIYFKVPQTDSREGFLDMEEFVETVYSDKAKSQLYDVLSRNKGVFRRFKDVLMEYCPQSRKLSY
;
A
#
# COMPACT_ATOMS: atom_id res chain seq x y z
N MET A 1 5.83 -6.48 20.74
CA MET A 1 5.81 -5.18 20.03
C MET A 1 4.36 -4.76 19.89
N GLU A 2 4.01 -3.53 20.27
CA GLU A 2 2.66 -2.97 20.11
C GLU A 2 2.71 -1.93 18.97
N ILE A 3 1.99 -2.22 17.88
CA ILE A 3 1.86 -1.37 16.69
C ILE A 3 0.59 -0.54 16.85
N SER A 4 0.67 0.78 16.65
CA SER A 4 -0.51 1.65 16.69
C SER A 4 -1.36 1.46 15.45
N LYS A 5 -2.63 1.88 15.51
CA LYS A 5 -3.51 1.80 14.35
C LYS A 5 -2.96 2.64 13.19
N GLU A 6 -2.39 3.80 13.47
CA GLU A 6 -1.81 4.69 12.48
C GLU A 6 -0.66 4.03 11.71
N ILE A 7 0.29 3.40 12.42
CA ILE A 7 1.41 2.68 11.80
C ILE A 7 0.92 1.46 11.02
N LEU A 8 -0.09 0.75 11.51
CA LEU A 8 -0.70 -0.34 10.76
C LEU A 8 -1.32 0.16 9.44
N GLU A 9 -2.00 1.31 9.47
CA GLU A 9 -2.55 1.92 8.26
C GLU A 9 -1.46 2.34 7.29
N GLU A 10 -0.34 2.87 7.79
CA GLU A 10 0.82 3.23 6.98
C GLU A 10 1.49 2.01 6.35
N LEU A 11 1.70 0.92 7.11
CA LEU A 11 2.25 -0.34 6.62
C LEU A 11 1.41 -0.93 5.49
N VAL A 12 0.08 -0.88 5.61
CA VAL A 12 -0.82 -1.33 4.54
C VAL A 12 -0.66 -0.47 3.29
N ASN A 13 -0.50 0.84 3.44
CA ASN A 13 -0.28 1.72 2.29
C ASN A 13 1.06 1.44 1.60
N CYS A 14 2.12 1.16 2.35
CA CYS A 14 3.43 0.77 1.83
C CYS A 14 3.37 -0.57 1.10
N TYR A 15 2.62 -1.54 1.67
CA TYR A 15 2.40 -2.83 1.04
C TYR A 15 1.66 -2.71 -0.30
N ASP A 16 0.69 -1.81 -0.39
CA ASP A 16 -0.09 -1.57 -1.61
C ASP A 16 0.66 -0.71 -2.66
N ASP A 17 1.78 -0.07 -2.30
CA ASP A 17 2.57 0.74 -3.24
C ASP A 17 3.47 -0.15 -4.11
N ASN A 18 3.15 -0.20 -5.40
CA ASN A 18 3.79 -1.05 -6.40
C ASN A 18 4.73 -0.29 -7.36
N GLN A 19 5.09 0.95 -7.05
CA GLN A 19 6.08 1.67 -7.86
C GLN A 19 7.43 0.97 -7.79
N MET A 20 8.03 0.73 -8.95
CA MET A 20 9.26 -0.08 -9.09
C MET A 20 10.46 0.49 -8.32
N ASP A 21 10.53 1.80 -8.14
CA ASP A 21 11.64 2.48 -7.46
C ASP A 21 11.31 2.84 -6.01
N HIS A 22 10.12 2.51 -5.50
CA HIS A 22 9.75 2.74 -4.12
C HIS A 22 10.15 1.53 -3.27
N GLU A 23 10.87 1.78 -2.18
CA GLU A 23 11.17 0.78 -1.17
C GLU A 23 10.82 1.30 0.22
N TYR A 24 10.29 0.41 1.06
CA TYR A 24 9.84 0.74 2.40
C TYR A 24 10.46 -0.21 3.43
N PHE A 25 10.92 0.33 4.56
CA PHE A 25 11.52 -0.44 5.64
C PHE A 25 10.91 -0.03 6.97
N LEU A 26 10.33 -0.98 7.70
CA LEU A 26 9.85 -0.77 9.06
C LEU A 26 11.03 -0.80 10.03
N ASN A 27 11.23 0.29 10.78
CA ASN A 27 12.09 0.30 11.96
C ASN A 27 11.28 -0.16 13.18
N ILE A 28 11.62 -1.31 13.77
CA ILE A 28 10.83 -1.88 14.88
C ILE A 28 11.06 -1.19 16.23
N GLU A 29 12.15 -0.45 16.37
CA GLU A 29 12.48 0.29 17.61
C GLU A 29 11.74 1.62 17.66
N THR A 30 11.83 2.41 16.59
CA THR A 30 11.16 3.72 16.51
C THR A 30 9.69 3.60 16.12
N LYS A 31 9.33 2.50 15.44
CA LYS A 31 8.02 2.23 14.85
C LYS A 31 7.69 3.13 13.67
N ASP A 32 8.71 3.68 13.02
CA ASP A 32 8.55 4.48 11.80
C ASP A 32 8.84 3.64 10.56
N ILE A 33 8.33 4.11 9.41
CA ILE A 33 8.61 3.52 8.11
C ILE A 33 9.57 4.44 7.36
N ALA A 34 10.77 3.93 7.08
CA ALA A 34 11.72 4.56 6.18
C ALA A 34 11.27 4.37 4.72
N PHE A 35 11.23 5.46 3.97
CA PHE A 35 10.92 5.46 2.54
C PHE A 35 12.18 5.78 1.73
N VAL A 36 12.46 4.93 0.76
CA VAL A 36 13.58 5.07 -0.18
C VAL A 36 13.00 5.13 -1.59
N SER A 37 13.43 6.10 -2.38
CA SER A 37 13.09 6.16 -3.81
C SER A 37 14.17 6.85 -4.63
N SER A 38 14.09 6.73 -5.96
CA SER A 38 15.04 7.36 -6.87
C SER A 38 14.96 8.90 -6.88
N TYR A 39 13.92 9.48 -6.27
CA TYR A 39 13.64 10.91 -6.25
C TYR A 39 14.19 11.66 -5.03
N ILE A 40 14.71 10.97 -4.02
CA ILE A 40 15.30 11.62 -2.83
C ILE A 40 16.72 12.12 -3.12
N ASP A 41 17.21 13.08 -2.34
CA ASP A 41 18.58 13.58 -2.51
C ASP A 41 19.57 12.44 -2.34
N ARG A 42 20.64 12.42 -3.15
CA ARG A 42 21.62 11.34 -3.12
C ARG A 42 22.27 11.18 -1.75
N ASN A 43 22.57 12.28 -1.05
CA ASN A 43 23.20 12.17 0.26
C ASN A 43 22.20 11.63 1.30
N GLU A 44 20.93 12.05 1.22
CA GLU A 44 19.86 11.53 2.07
C GLU A 44 19.62 10.04 1.82
N TYR A 45 19.67 9.61 0.55
CA TYR A 45 19.61 8.21 0.15
C TYR A 45 20.75 7.41 0.77
N ASP A 46 22.00 7.85 0.59
CA ASP A 46 23.18 7.13 1.05
C ASP A 46 23.18 6.99 2.59
N GLU A 47 22.88 8.07 3.33
CA GLU A 47 22.80 8.05 4.79
C GLU A 47 21.67 7.15 5.32
N LEU A 48 20.53 7.11 4.63
CA LEU A 48 19.41 6.26 5.02
C LEU A 48 19.71 4.79 4.74
N MET A 49 20.29 4.49 3.57
CA MET A 49 20.65 3.14 3.18
C MET A 49 21.75 2.56 4.05
N GLU A 50 22.75 3.34 4.46
CA GLU A 50 23.78 2.90 5.41
C GLU A 50 23.15 2.38 6.71
N LYS A 51 22.20 3.14 7.29
CA LYS A 51 21.47 2.73 8.50
C LYS A 51 20.60 1.49 8.28
N VAL A 52 19.93 1.41 7.14
CA VAL A 52 19.09 0.27 6.78
C VAL A 52 19.93 -0.99 6.64
N GLU A 53 21.08 -0.91 5.97
CA GLU A 53 22.01 -2.02 5.76
C GLU A 53 22.64 -2.51 7.08
N GLU A 54 23.09 -1.58 7.93
CA GLU A 54 23.67 -1.93 9.24
C GLU A 54 22.66 -2.64 10.17
N GLY A 55 21.39 -2.25 10.11
CA GLY A 55 20.33 -2.80 10.96
C GLY A 55 19.41 -3.81 10.27
N PHE A 56 19.73 -4.27 9.06
CA PHE A 56 18.81 -5.08 8.26
C PHE A 56 18.53 -6.44 8.90
N GLY A 57 17.25 -6.78 9.04
CA GLY A 57 16.79 -8.04 9.64
C GLY A 57 16.83 -8.08 11.17
N GLU A 58 17.37 -7.04 11.82
CA GLU A 58 17.38 -6.89 13.28
C GLU A 58 16.50 -5.70 13.72
N ILE A 59 16.74 -4.53 13.13
CA ILE A 59 16.02 -3.27 13.42
C ILE A 59 15.14 -2.87 12.23
N TYR A 60 15.66 -3.03 11.01
CA TYR A 60 14.96 -2.68 9.77
C TYR A 60 14.45 -3.93 9.04
N PHE A 61 13.15 -3.93 8.72
CA PHE A 61 12.52 -5.01 7.97
C PHE A 61 11.88 -4.45 6.70
N LYS A 62 12.26 -4.98 5.54
CA LYS A 62 11.67 -4.59 4.26
C LYS A 62 10.18 -4.92 4.26
N VAL A 63 9.35 -3.93 3.95
CA VAL A 63 7.92 -4.12 3.75
C VAL A 63 7.74 -4.79 2.39
N PRO A 64 7.06 -5.95 2.32
CA PRO A 64 6.74 -6.56 1.04
C PRO A 64 5.86 -5.62 0.22
N GLN A 65 6.02 -5.61 -1.10
CA GLN A 65 5.12 -4.90 -2.00
C GLN A 65 4.16 -5.90 -2.66
N THR A 66 2.92 -5.48 -2.87
CA THR A 66 1.94 -6.28 -3.59
C THR A 66 2.36 -6.37 -5.06
N ASP A 67 2.87 -7.54 -5.44
CA ASP A 67 3.22 -7.83 -6.82
C ASP A 67 1.96 -8.31 -7.54
N SER A 68 1.09 -7.40 -7.97
CA SER A 68 0.04 -7.83 -8.90
C SER A 68 -0.48 -6.68 -9.75
N ARG A 69 0.24 -6.41 -10.85
CA ARG A 69 -0.42 -5.87 -12.06
C ARG A 69 -1.70 -6.65 -12.37
N GLU A 70 -1.69 -7.96 -12.14
CA GLU A 70 -2.84 -8.87 -12.26
C GLU A 70 -4.01 -8.45 -11.35
N GLY A 71 -3.79 -8.17 -10.07
CA GLY A 71 -4.86 -7.75 -9.16
C GLY A 71 -5.42 -6.37 -9.50
N PHE A 72 -4.61 -5.48 -10.08
CA PHE A 72 -5.10 -4.21 -10.60
C PHE A 72 -5.95 -4.39 -11.86
N LEU A 73 -5.52 -5.25 -12.79
CA LEU A 73 -6.30 -5.61 -13.98
C LEU A 73 -7.64 -6.26 -13.61
N ASP A 74 -7.65 -7.16 -12.62
CA ASP A 74 -8.88 -7.76 -12.10
C ASP A 74 -9.85 -6.69 -11.56
N MET A 75 -9.32 -5.64 -10.92
CA MET A 75 -10.14 -4.52 -10.45
C MET A 75 -10.69 -3.68 -11.62
N GLU A 76 -9.89 -3.39 -12.64
CA GLU A 76 -10.36 -2.70 -13.85
C GLU A 76 -11.47 -3.50 -14.54
N GLU A 77 -11.26 -4.81 -14.74
CA GLU A 77 -12.25 -5.71 -15.33
C GLU A 77 -13.52 -5.78 -14.47
N PHE A 78 -13.39 -5.84 -13.14
CA PHE A 78 -14.55 -5.83 -12.25
C PHE A 78 -15.38 -4.55 -12.40
N VAL A 79 -14.75 -3.37 -12.45
CA VAL A 79 -15.46 -2.10 -12.57
C VAL A 79 -16.28 -2.03 -13.86
N GLU A 80 -15.81 -2.66 -14.93
CA GLU A 80 -16.58 -2.75 -16.18
C GLU A 80 -17.91 -3.49 -16.01
N THR A 81 -17.97 -4.47 -15.10
CA THR A 81 -19.18 -5.27 -14.83
C THR A 81 -20.19 -4.58 -13.89
N VAL A 82 -19.81 -3.46 -13.27
CA VAL A 82 -20.67 -2.75 -12.29
C VAL A 82 -21.79 -2.00 -13.00
N TYR A 83 -23.05 -2.40 -12.75
CA TYR A 83 -24.24 -1.78 -13.36
C TYR A 83 -24.59 -0.38 -12.84
N SER A 84 -24.17 -0.02 -11.63
CA SER A 84 -24.49 1.29 -11.06
C SER A 84 -23.47 2.33 -11.52
N ASP A 85 -23.91 3.30 -12.34
CA ASP A 85 -23.04 4.38 -12.83
C ASP A 85 -22.35 5.16 -11.71
N LYS A 86 -23.05 5.36 -10.58
CA LYS A 86 -22.49 6.03 -9.40
C LYS A 86 -21.36 5.22 -8.77
N ALA A 87 -21.58 3.92 -8.54
CA ALA A 87 -20.56 3.05 -7.96
C ALA A 87 -19.38 2.88 -8.93
N LYS A 88 -19.66 2.71 -10.23
CA LYS A 88 -18.65 2.61 -11.28
C LYS A 88 -17.75 3.84 -11.33
N SER A 89 -18.33 5.06 -11.30
CA SER A 89 -17.57 6.31 -11.25
C SER A 89 -16.66 6.40 -10.00
N GLN A 90 -17.17 6.04 -8.82
CA GLN A 90 -16.36 6.09 -7.59
C GLN A 90 -15.22 5.07 -7.59
N LEU A 91 -15.41 3.90 -8.20
CA LEU A 91 -14.35 2.90 -8.30
C LEU A 91 -13.25 3.36 -9.27
N TYR A 92 -13.58 3.98 -10.42
CA TYR A 92 -12.54 4.60 -11.28
C TYR A 92 -11.80 5.75 -10.60
N ASP A 93 -12.49 6.57 -9.81
CA ASP A 93 -11.86 7.63 -9.02
C ASP A 93 -10.87 7.08 -7.97
N VAL A 94 -11.02 5.81 -7.58
CA VAL A 94 -10.08 5.10 -6.72
C VAL A 94 -8.92 4.52 -7.54
N LEU A 95 -9.21 3.86 -8.66
CA LEU A 95 -8.18 3.26 -9.54
C LEU A 95 -7.23 4.29 -10.15
N SER A 96 -7.67 5.54 -10.31
CA SER A 96 -6.83 6.65 -10.79
C SER A 96 -5.90 7.24 -9.72
N ARG A 97 -5.92 6.74 -8.48
CA ARG A 97 -5.04 7.22 -7.39
C ARG A 97 -3.77 6.38 -7.32
N ASN A 98 -2.68 7.00 -6.87
CA ASN A 98 -1.39 6.32 -6.75
C ASN A 98 -1.21 5.57 -5.41
N LYS A 99 -2.09 5.75 -4.41
CA LYS A 99 -1.89 5.21 -3.05
C LYS A 99 -3.14 4.60 -2.43
N GLY A 100 -2.99 3.39 -1.90
CA GLY A 100 -4.03 2.65 -1.18
C GLY A 100 -5.23 2.29 -2.06
N VAL A 101 -4.98 2.05 -3.35
CA VAL A 101 -6.02 1.72 -4.34
C VAL A 101 -6.81 0.50 -3.89
N PHE A 102 -6.13 -0.59 -3.53
CA PHE A 102 -6.78 -1.85 -3.14
C PHE A 102 -7.70 -1.68 -1.94
N ARG A 103 -7.24 -0.99 -0.89
CA ARG A 103 -8.05 -0.69 0.29
C ARG A 103 -9.25 0.19 -0.04
N ARG A 104 -9.02 1.34 -0.68
CA ARG A 104 -10.10 2.28 -1.03
C ARG A 104 -11.13 1.63 -1.95
N PHE A 105 -10.70 0.73 -2.82
CA PHE A 105 -11.57 -0.01 -3.72
C PHE A 105 -12.50 -0.90 -2.89
N LYS A 106 -11.95 -1.66 -1.95
CA LYS A 106 -12.73 -2.44 -0.97
C LYS A 106 -13.65 -1.57 -0.13
N ASP A 107 -13.21 -0.40 0.33
CA ASP A 107 -14.04 0.53 1.11
C ASP A 107 -15.28 0.97 0.32
N VAL A 108 -15.12 1.33 -0.96
CA VAL A 108 -16.25 1.64 -1.85
C VAL A 108 -17.15 0.41 -2.02
N LEU A 109 -16.60 -0.78 -2.24
CA LEU A 109 -17.41 -2.00 -2.32
C LEU A 109 -18.21 -2.27 -1.04
N MET A 110 -17.66 -1.97 0.14
CA MET A 110 -18.36 -2.15 1.41
C MET A 110 -19.54 -1.20 1.58
N GLU A 111 -19.50 0.00 0.99
CA GLU A 111 -20.63 0.94 0.98
C GLU A 111 -21.81 0.41 0.17
N TYR A 112 -21.54 -0.25 -0.96
CA TYR A 112 -22.57 -0.74 -1.88
C TYR A 112 -22.97 -2.20 -1.65
N CYS A 113 -22.10 -3.00 -1.04
CA CYS A 113 -22.34 -4.41 -0.76
C CYS A 113 -21.89 -4.75 0.67
N PRO A 114 -22.70 -4.42 1.71
CA PRO A 114 -22.35 -4.66 3.12
C PRO A 114 -22.13 -6.14 3.48
N GLN A 115 -22.58 -7.05 2.61
CA GLN A 115 -22.48 -8.51 2.76
C GLN A 115 -21.06 -9.04 2.44
N SER A 116 -20.21 -8.24 1.79
CA SER A 116 -18.81 -8.57 1.48
C SER A 116 -17.91 -8.76 2.71
N ARG A 117 -18.37 -8.36 3.91
CA ARG A 117 -17.70 -8.57 5.20
C ARG A 117 -17.34 -10.03 5.56
N LYS A 118 -17.89 -11.02 4.86
CA LYS A 118 -17.72 -12.44 5.21
C LYS A 118 -16.57 -13.16 4.50
N LEU A 119 -15.84 -12.48 3.59
CA LEU A 119 -14.84 -13.13 2.74
C LEU A 119 -13.40 -12.60 2.92
N SER A 120 -13.15 -11.69 3.86
CA SER A 120 -11.79 -11.29 4.23
C SER A 120 -11.20 -12.32 5.20
N TYR A 121 -10.41 -13.25 4.67
CA TYR A 121 -9.50 -14.10 5.46
C TYR A 121 -8.31 -13.29 5.97
#